data_AF-A0AAU9QWF4-F1
#
_entry.id   AF-A0AAU9QWF4-F1
#
_cell.length_a   1.000
_cell.length_b   1.000
_cell.length_c   1.000
_cell.angle_alpha   90.00
_cell.angle_beta   90.00
_cell.angle_gamma   90.00
#
_symmetry.space_group_name_H-M   'P 1'
#
loop_
_entity.id
_entity.type
_entity.pdbx_description
1 polymer ?
#
loop_
_entity_poly.entity_id
_entity_poly.type
_entity_poly.pdbx_seq_one_letter_code
_entity_poly.pdbx_strand_id
1 'polypeptide(L)'
;MLKVSTTSTIQLKRVTYSVPSRLIGGTVRVHLYDKTLEIYCHDEHTLSLERVHTQSCRRGHQIDYRHIIGSLMKKPRAFRGCQWRDQMLPSDDYRQIWQYVDTHLTMDEASFYMVRLLNVANKSEREDAVGRFVLDGIRIGRLPTLFDCEDRFLKDESWADSPKVEQHRLSSYQQILEGVK
;
A
#
# COMPACT_ATOMS: atom_id res chain seq x y z
N MET A 1 4.56 -1.52 -25.78
CA MET A 1 4.33 -0.44 -24.80
C MET A 1 2.86 -0.45 -24.41
N LEU A 2 2.54 -0.28 -23.13
CA LEU A 2 1.18 -0.26 -22.61
C LEU A 2 0.92 1.07 -21.89
N LYS A 3 -0.28 1.62 -22.03
CA LYS A 3 -0.71 2.82 -21.29
C LYS A 3 -1.23 2.42 -19.92
N VAL A 4 -0.81 3.14 -18.88
CA VAL A 4 -1.28 2.93 -17.51
C VAL A 4 -2.61 3.64 -17.30
N SER A 5 -3.59 2.90 -16.77
CA SER A 5 -4.91 3.45 -16.40
C SER A 5 -4.82 4.42 -15.21
N THR A 6 -5.82 5.27 -15.04
CA THR A 6 -5.96 6.17 -13.88
C THR A 6 -6.12 5.43 -12.55
N THR A 7 -6.45 4.14 -12.59
CA THR A 7 -6.53 3.25 -11.43
C THR A 7 -5.23 2.49 -11.15
N SER A 8 -4.11 2.91 -11.75
CA SER A 8 -2.81 2.25 -11.63
C SER A 8 -2.84 0.78 -12.07
N THR A 9 -3.52 0.50 -13.18
CA THR A 9 -3.62 -0.87 -13.74
C THR A 9 -3.23 -0.91 -15.21
N ILE A 10 -2.70 -2.04 -15.64
CA ILE A 10 -2.40 -2.37 -17.04
C ILE A 10 -3.09 -3.68 -17.42
N GLN A 11 -3.47 -3.83 -18.68
CA GLN A 11 -4.03 -5.06 -19.21
C GLN A 11 -3.05 -5.71 -20.19
N LEU A 12 -2.67 -6.96 -19.92
CA LEU A 12 -1.81 -7.76 -20.78
C LEU A 12 -2.37 -9.18 -20.90
N LYS A 13 -2.57 -9.67 -22.12
CA LYS A 13 -3.03 -11.05 -22.40
C LYS A 13 -4.26 -11.47 -21.59
N ARG A 14 -5.25 -10.57 -21.45
CA ARG A 14 -6.50 -10.76 -20.66
C ARG A 14 -6.28 -10.89 -19.14
N VAL A 15 -5.10 -10.52 -18.65
CA VAL A 15 -4.78 -10.38 -17.24
C VAL A 15 -4.65 -8.90 -16.89
N THR A 16 -5.30 -8.49 -15.80
CA THR A 16 -5.13 -7.15 -15.23
C THR A 16 -4.02 -7.18 -14.19
N TYR A 17 -2.98 -6.39 -14.39
CA TYR A 17 -1.89 -6.21 -13.43
C TYR A 17 -1.98 -4.84 -12.78
N SER A 18 -1.78 -4.75 -11.47
CA SER A 18 -1.59 -3.48 -10.77
C SER A 18 -0.17 -2.96 -10.94
N VAL A 19 -0.01 -1.64 -11.04
CA VAL A 19 1.28 -0.96 -11.13
C VAL A 19 1.34 0.21 -10.15
N PRO A 20 2.53 0.64 -9.69
CA PRO A 20 2.66 1.80 -8.81
C PRO A 20 1.96 3.05 -9.34
N SER A 21 1.31 3.80 -8.45
CA SER A 21 0.57 5.02 -8.78
C SER A 21 1.43 6.11 -9.42
N ARG A 22 2.74 6.10 -9.17
CA ARG A 22 3.75 6.94 -9.84
C ARG A 22 3.79 6.76 -11.37
N LEU A 23 3.27 5.65 -11.90
CA LEU A 23 3.23 5.36 -13.34
C LEU A 23 1.91 5.77 -14.00
N ILE A 24 0.93 6.30 -13.24
CA ILE A 24 -0.38 6.70 -13.79
C ILE A 24 -0.20 7.75 -14.90
N GLY A 25 -0.89 7.54 -16.02
CA GLY A 25 -0.86 8.44 -17.18
C GLY A 25 0.38 8.28 -18.07
N GLY A 26 1.36 7.50 -17.63
CA GLY A 26 2.55 7.15 -18.41
C GLY A 26 2.34 5.95 -19.35
N THR A 27 3.31 5.74 -20.22
CA THR A 27 3.46 4.51 -21.02
C THR A 27 4.62 3.69 -20.47
N VAL A 28 4.38 2.40 -20.26
CA VAL A 28 5.37 1.46 -19.75
C VAL A 28 5.75 0.44 -20.81
N ARG A 29 7.02 0.03 -20.84
CA ARG A 29 7.46 -1.16 -21.59
C ARG A 29 7.31 -2.36 -20.66
N VAL A 30 6.80 -3.46 -21.20
CA VAL A 30 6.60 -4.69 -20.44
C VAL A 30 7.33 -5.81 -21.16
N HIS A 31 8.27 -6.44 -20.48
CA HIS A 31 8.95 -7.65 -20.93
C HIS A 31 8.27 -8.85 -20.29
N LEU A 32 7.78 -9.76 -21.12
CA LEU A 32 7.05 -10.93 -20.67
C LEU A 32 7.99 -12.14 -20.78
N TYR A 33 8.36 -12.70 -19.63
CA TYR A 33 9.10 -13.95 -19.52
C TYR A 33 8.13 -15.10 -19.27
N ASP A 34 8.66 -16.32 -19.20
CA ASP A 34 7.85 -17.52 -18.99
C ASP A 34 7.20 -17.53 -17.59
N LYS A 35 7.95 -17.13 -16.56
CA LYS A 35 7.47 -17.10 -15.16
C LYS A 35 7.19 -15.70 -14.62
N THR A 36 7.83 -14.68 -15.18
CA THR A 36 7.81 -13.33 -14.66
C THR A 36 7.41 -12.32 -15.73
N LEU A 37 7.00 -11.15 -15.28
CA LEU A 37 6.65 -9.99 -16.07
C LEU A 37 7.43 -8.81 -15.49
N GLU A 38 8.27 -8.19 -16.30
CA GLU A 38 9.08 -7.04 -15.90
C GLU A 38 8.56 -5.76 -16.55
N ILE A 39 8.43 -4.71 -15.76
CA ILE A 39 7.89 -3.41 -16.18
C ILE A 39 9.01 -2.37 -16.14
N TYR A 40 9.23 -1.72 -17.27
CA TYR A 40 10.22 -0.67 -17.46
C TYR A 40 9.55 0.67 -17.74
N CYS A 41 10.02 1.71 -17.08
CA CYS A 41 9.64 3.10 -17.32
C CYS A 41 10.89 3.88 -17.71
N HIS A 42 10.90 4.50 -18.90
CA HIS A 42 12.06 5.28 -19.38
C HIS A 42 13.41 4.53 -19.28
N ASP A 43 13.40 3.23 -19.61
CA ASP A 43 14.56 2.32 -19.54
C ASP A 43 14.98 1.86 -18.13
N GLU A 44 14.33 2.36 -17.07
CA GLU A 44 14.55 1.91 -15.69
C GLU A 44 13.61 0.75 -15.33
N HIS A 45 14.18 -0.34 -14.79
CA HIS A 45 13.40 -1.46 -14.27
C HIS A 45 12.60 -1.01 -13.03
N THR A 46 11.28 -0.97 -13.14
CA THR A 46 10.41 -0.41 -12.09
C THR A 46 9.74 -1.48 -11.23
N LEU A 47 9.34 -2.62 -11.81
CA LEU A 47 8.59 -3.64 -11.09
C LEU A 47 8.73 -5.00 -11.76
N SER A 48 8.95 -6.04 -10.95
CA SER A 48 8.80 -7.44 -11.38
C SER A 48 7.54 -8.03 -10.76
N LEU A 49 6.71 -8.67 -11.57
CA LEU A 49 5.51 -9.37 -11.17
C LEU A 49 5.59 -10.83 -11.62
N GLU A 50 4.98 -11.74 -10.87
CA GLU A 50 4.77 -13.11 -11.37
C GLU A 50 3.84 -13.10 -12.58
N ARG A 51 3.99 -14.07 -13.48
CA ARG A 51 3.11 -14.19 -14.64
C ARG A 51 1.93 -15.09 -14.32
N VAL A 52 0.72 -14.52 -14.28
CA VAL A 52 -0.51 -15.29 -14.15
C VAL A 52 -0.90 -15.91 -15.48
N HIS A 53 -1.03 -17.24 -15.48
CA HIS A 53 -1.51 -18.03 -16.61
C HIS A 53 -3.02 -18.21 -16.50
N THR A 54 -3.78 -17.56 -17.38
CA THR A 54 -5.22 -17.81 -17.54
C THR A 54 -5.41 -18.96 -18.54
N GLN A 55 -5.92 -20.10 -18.06
CA GLN A 55 -6.12 -21.32 -18.85
C GLN A 55 -7.56 -21.47 -19.40
N SER A 56 -8.45 -20.51 -19.15
CA SER A 56 -9.85 -20.60 -19.58
C SER A 56 -10.40 -19.21 -19.89
N CYS A 57 -11.57 -19.10 -20.53
CA CYS A 57 -12.21 -17.86 -20.99
C CYS A 57 -12.37 -16.73 -19.95
N ARG A 58 -11.95 -16.95 -18.69
CA ARG A 58 -11.95 -16.01 -17.57
C ARG A 58 -10.74 -15.06 -17.64
N ARG A 59 -11.01 -13.79 -17.34
CA ARG A 59 -9.95 -12.78 -17.16
C ARG A 59 -9.21 -13.09 -15.86
N GLY A 60 -7.87 -13.09 -15.93
CA GLY A 60 -7.03 -13.22 -14.74
C GLY A 60 -6.78 -11.85 -14.11
N HIS A 61 -6.46 -11.82 -12.82
CA HIS A 61 -6.11 -10.59 -12.13
C HIS A 61 -4.93 -10.87 -11.20
N GLN A 62 -3.96 -9.96 -11.18
CA GLN A 62 -2.87 -9.94 -10.23
C GLN A 62 -2.72 -8.52 -9.73
N ILE A 63 -3.27 -8.30 -8.55
CA ILE A 63 -3.49 -6.96 -8.03
C ILE A 63 -2.89 -6.89 -6.64
N ASP A 64 -1.82 -6.13 -6.53
CA ASP A 64 -1.28 -5.71 -5.25
C ASP A 64 -2.06 -4.48 -4.77
N TYR A 65 -2.61 -4.61 -3.56
CA TYR A 65 -3.38 -3.56 -2.92
C TYR A 65 -2.56 -2.30 -2.66
N ARG A 66 -1.25 -2.41 -2.45
CA ARG A 66 -0.32 -1.29 -2.21
C ARG A 66 -0.38 -0.26 -3.34
N HIS A 67 -0.63 -0.71 -4.57
CA HIS A 67 -0.72 0.16 -5.74
C HIS A 67 -2.02 0.96 -5.83
N ILE A 68 -3.08 0.47 -5.20
CA ILE A 68 -4.45 1.01 -5.37
C ILE A 68 -4.97 1.65 -4.08
N ILE A 69 -4.35 1.34 -2.93
CA ILE A 69 -4.75 1.85 -1.61
C ILE A 69 -4.81 3.38 -1.57
N GLY A 70 -3.86 4.07 -2.21
CA GLY A 70 -3.86 5.54 -2.28
C GLY A 70 -5.08 6.12 -3.01
N SER A 71 -5.58 5.43 -4.04
CA SER A 71 -6.81 5.84 -4.76
C SER A 71 -8.06 5.52 -3.95
N LEU A 72 -8.08 4.38 -3.25
CA LEU A 72 -9.19 3.97 -2.39
C LEU A 72 -9.33 4.85 -1.15
N MET A 73 -8.22 5.35 -0.60
CA MET A 73 -8.25 6.33 0.50
C MET A 73 -9.04 7.59 0.14
N LYS A 74 -9.00 8.03 -1.12
CA LYS A 74 -9.79 9.17 -1.62
C LYS A 74 -11.27 8.82 -1.82
N LYS A 75 -11.59 7.55 -2.08
CA LYS A 75 -12.96 7.07 -2.35
C LYS A 75 -13.20 5.71 -1.68
N PRO A 76 -13.36 5.66 -0.34
CA PRO A 76 -13.40 4.39 0.39
C PRO A 76 -14.57 3.48 -0.02
N ARG A 77 -15.71 4.08 -0.38
CA ARG A 77 -16.91 3.35 -0.87
C ARG A 77 -16.64 2.49 -2.11
N ALA A 78 -15.62 2.83 -2.91
CA ALA A 78 -15.27 2.05 -4.10
C ALA A 78 -14.71 0.66 -3.76
N PHE A 79 -14.23 0.45 -2.52
CA PHE A 79 -13.73 -0.85 -2.07
C PHE A 79 -14.81 -1.95 -2.17
N ARG A 80 -16.04 -1.66 -1.75
CA ARG A 80 -17.13 -2.64 -1.73
C ARG A 80 -17.55 -3.09 -3.13
N GLY A 81 -17.55 -2.18 -4.10
CA GLY A 81 -17.90 -2.46 -5.51
C GLY A 81 -16.74 -3.01 -6.34
N CYS A 82 -15.59 -3.28 -5.73
CA CYS A 82 -14.40 -3.68 -6.45
C CYS A 82 -14.46 -5.17 -6.82
N GLN A 83 -14.43 -5.49 -8.11
CA GLN A 83 -14.59 -6.88 -8.61
C GLN A 83 -13.52 -7.85 -8.09
N TRP A 84 -12.34 -7.31 -7.76
CA TRP A 84 -11.17 -8.07 -7.30
C TRP A 84 -10.86 -7.80 -5.82
N ARG A 85 -11.84 -7.31 -5.05
CA ARG A 85 -11.72 -7.03 -3.60
C ARG A 85 -11.12 -8.20 -2.83
N ASP A 86 -11.66 -9.41 -3.01
CA ASP A 86 -11.23 -10.58 -2.23
C ASP A 86 -9.82 -11.06 -2.58
N GLN A 87 -9.32 -10.70 -3.78
CA GLN A 87 -7.95 -10.99 -4.23
C GLN A 87 -6.96 -9.88 -3.85
N MET A 88 -7.45 -8.67 -3.58
CA MET A 88 -6.64 -7.54 -3.09
C MET A 88 -6.22 -7.75 -1.63
N LEU A 89 -7.02 -8.47 -0.84
CA LEU A 89 -6.72 -8.66 0.58
C LEU A 89 -5.46 -9.52 0.75
N PRO A 90 -4.44 -9.04 1.50
CA PRO A 90 -3.14 -9.71 1.55
C PRO A 90 -3.16 -11.05 2.30
N SER A 91 -4.03 -11.18 3.31
CA SER A 91 -4.14 -12.38 4.14
C SER A 91 -5.59 -12.74 4.45
N ASP A 92 -5.81 -13.98 4.89
CA ASP A 92 -7.12 -14.46 5.33
C ASP A 92 -7.64 -13.70 6.57
N ASP A 93 -6.72 -13.22 7.41
CA ASP A 93 -7.06 -12.38 8.57
C ASP A 93 -7.87 -11.15 8.13
N TYR A 94 -7.48 -10.51 7.02
CA TYR A 94 -8.21 -9.37 6.47
C TYR A 94 -9.57 -9.75 5.89
N ARG A 95 -9.73 -10.97 5.37
CA ARG A 95 -11.04 -11.47 4.93
C ARG A 95 -11.99 -11.64 6.11
N GLN A 96 -11.50 -12.18 7.23
CA GLN A 96 -12.30 -12.34 8.46
C GLN A 96 -12.65 -10.98 9.06
N ILE A 97 -11.69 -10.04 9.10
CA ILE A 97 -11.93 -8.66 9.54
C ILE A 97 -13.02 -8.01 8.67
N TRP A 98 -12.95 -8.16 7.34
CA TRP A 98 -13.98 -7.63 6.42
C TRP A 98 -15.36 -8.16 6.77
N GLN A 99 -15.50 -9.48 6.90
CA GLN A 99 -16.78 -10.11 7.21
C GLN A 99 -17.36 -9.60 8.53
N TYR A 100 -16.50 -9.45 9.55
CA TYR A 100 -16.92 -8.90 10.83
C TYR A 100 -17.41 -7.45 10.70
N VAL A 101 -16.65 -6.57 10.05
CA VAL A 101 -17.02 -5.16 9.93
C VAL A 101 -18.22 -4.93 9.00
N ASP A 102 -18.37 -5.68 7.92
CA ASP A 102 -19.53 -5.59 7.01
C ASP A 102 -20.82 -6.07 7.68
N THR A 103 -20.71 -6.91 8.72
CA THR A 103 -21.87 -7.39 9.52
C THR A 103 -22.23 -6.42 10.66
N HIS A 104 -21.25 -5.80 11.31
CA HIS A 104 -21.45 -5.02 12.54
C HIS A 104 -21.53 -3.50 12.32
N LEU A 105 -20.98 -2.98 11.22
CA LEU A 105 -20.94 -1.55 10.92
C LEU A 105 -21.84 -1.22 9.72
N THR A 106 -22.07 0.08 9.51
CA THR A 106 -22.74 0.54 8.30
C THR A 106 -21.84 0.34 7.07
N MET A 107 -22.46 0.30 5.88
CA MET A 107 -21.74 0.08 4.61
C MET A 107 -20.56 1.05 4.39
N ASP A 108 -20.75 2.31 4.79
CA ASP A 108 -19.76 3.36 4.59
C ASP A 108 -18.63 3.27 5.62
N GLU A 109 -18.96 2.98 6.88
CA GLU A 109 -18.00 2.79 7.96
C GLU A 109 -17.15 1.53 7.76
N ALA A 110 -17.75 0.41 7.34
CA ALA A 110 -17.02 -0.82 7.05
C ALA A 110 -15.99 -0.60 5.92
N SER A 111 -16.42 0.05 4.84
CA SER A 111 -15.54 0.39 3.70
C SER A 111 -14.41 1.33 4.13
N PHE A 112 -14.73 2.34 4.93
CA PHE A 112 -13.75 3.28 5.47
C PHE A 112 -12.74 2.61 6.40
N TYR A 113 -13.22 1.77 7.32
CA TYR A 113 -12.41 1.03 8.26
C TYR A 113 -11.43 0.13 7.53
N MET A 114 -11.91 -0.69 6.59
CA MET A 114 -11.06 -1.62 5.85
C MET A 114 -10.00 -0.90 5.03
N VAL A 115 -10.38 0.15 4.29
CA VAL A 115 -9.43 0.92 3.47
C VAL A 115 -8.38 1.61 4.35
N ARG A 116 -8.77 2.18 5.49
CA ARG A 116 -7.78 2.80 6.39
C ARG A 116 -6.87 1.76 7.03
N LEU A 117 -7.39 0.60 7.43
CA LEU A 117 -6.60 -0.49 7.99
C LEU A 117 -5.54 -0.98 6.99
N LEU A 118 -5.93 -1.20 5.73
CA LEU A 118 -5.01 -1.57 4.66
C LEU A 118 -3.96 -0.47 4.40
N ASN A 119 -4.32 0.81 4.56
CA ASN A 119 -3.37 1.91 4.45
C ASN A 119 -2.35 1.93 5.60
N VAL A 120 -2.78 1.63 6.84
CA VAL A 120 -1.86 1.45 7.98
C VAL A 120 -0.91 0.28 7.73
N ALA A 121 -1.43 -0.85 7.24
CA ALA A 121 -0.63 -2.01 6.86
C ALA A 121 0.42 -1.67 5.79
N ASN A 122 0.02 -0.93 4.74
CA ASN A 122 0.92 -0.48 3.69
C ASN A 122 2.02 0.45 4.21
N LYS A 123 1.69 1.40 5.10
CA LYS A 123 2.65 2.36 5.65
C LYS A 123 3.61 1.75 6.68
N SER A 124 3.15 0.77 7.46
CA SER A 124 3.97 0.11 8.47
C SER A 124 4.81 -1.04 7.94
N GLU A 125 4.59 -1.46 6.68
CA GLU A 125 5.20 -2.64 6.04
C GLU A 125 5.01 -3.95 6.84
N ARG A 126 4.07 -3.98 7.79
CA ARG A 126 3.79 -5.12 8.70
C ARG A 126 2.33 -5.56 8.60
N GLU A 127 1.91 -5.95 7.40
CA GLU A 127 0.52 -6.34 7.13
C GLU A 127 0.03 -7.49 8.02
N ASP A 128 0.85 -8.53 8.23
CA ASP A 128 0.48 -9.66 9.08
C ASP A 128 0.24 -9.26 10.54
N ALA A 129 1.10 -8.39 11.08
CA ALA A 129 1.01 -7.97 12.47
C ALA A 129 -0.22 -7.08 12.72
N VAL A 130 -0.52 -6.19 11.77
CA VAL A 130 -1.71 -5.34 11.81
C VAL A 130 -2.98 -6.19 11.72
N GLY A 131 -3.03 -7.13 10.77
CA GLY A 131 -4.17 -8.05 10.61
C GLY A 131 -4.43 -8.87 11.87
N ARG A 132 -3.41 -9.52 12.42
CA ARG A 132 -3.52 -10.32 13.65
C ARG A 132 -3.99 -9.50 14.85
N PHE A 133 -3.44 -8.30 15.04
CA PHE A 133 -3.83 -7.43 16.14
C PHE A 133 -5.33 -7.08 16.09
N VAL A 134 -5.85 -6.75 14.91
CA VAL A 134 -7.27 -6.46 14.75
C VAL A 134 -8.13 -7.70 14.94
N LEU A 135 -7.71 -8.83 14.39
CA LEU A 135 -8.44 -10.09 14.52
C LEU A 135 -8.52 -10.56 15.98
N ASP A 136 -7.42 -10.45 16.75
CA ASP A 136 -7.40 -10.79 18.17
C ASP A 136 -8.27 -9.84 19.00
N GLY A 137 -8.31 -8.55 18.65
CA GLY A 137 -9.26 -7.61 19.26
C GLY A 137 -10.72 -8.03 19.02
N ILE A 138 -11.04 -8.38 17.77
CA ILE A 138 -12.38 -8.89 17.40
C ILE A 138 -12.74 -10.14 18.20
N ARG A 139 -11.79 -11.07 18.40
CA ARG A 139 -12.00 -12.29 19.22
C ARG A 139 -12.34 -11.99 20.68
N ILE A 140 -11.81 -10.91 21.24
CA ILE A 140 -12.09 -10.44 22.61
C ILE A 140 -13.38 -9.60 22.66
N GLY A 141 -14.08 -9.43 21.52
CA GLY A 141 -15.33 -8.68 21.41
C GLY A 141 -15.14 -7.16 21.32
N ARG A 142 -13.90 -6.70 21.12
CA ARG A 142 -13.58 -5.27 20.98
C ARG A 142 -12.87 -5.02 19.66
N LEU A 143 -13.58 -4.42 18.70
CA LEU A 143 -12.97 -3.94 17.46
C LEU A 143 -11.95 -2.84 17.80
N PRO A 144 -10.64 -3.03 17.52
CA PRO A 144 -9.64 -2.00 17.76
C PRO A 144 -9.93 -0.77 16.91
N THR A 145 -9.76 0.42 17.48
CA THR A 145 -9.99 1.64 16.71
C THR A 145 -8.87 1.81 15.68
N LEU A 146 -9.16 2.52 14.60
CA LEU A 146 -8.12 2.87 13.62
C LEU A 146 -7.00 3.69 14.26
N PHE A 147 -7.33 4.51 15.27
CA PHE A 147 -6.35 5.26 16.03
C PHE A 147 -5.39 4.33 16.80
N ASP A 148 -5.89 3.28 17.46
CA ASP A 148 -5.04 2.30 18.14
C ASP A 148 -4.07 1.61 17.17
N CYS A 149 -4.52 1.35 15.95
CA CYS A 149 -3.69 0.77 14.89
C CYS A 149 -2.63 1.77 14.39
N GLU A 150 -3.02 3.02 14.13
CA GLU A 150 -2.09 4.08 13.72
C GLU A 150 -1.05 4.36 14.82
N ASP A 151 -1.47 4.47 16.08
CA ASP A 151 -0.59 4.72 17.22
C ASP A 151 0.43 3.59 17.41
N ARG A 152 0.01 2.33 17.25
CA ARG A 152 0.89 1.18 17.48
C ARG A 152 1.85 0.89 16.33
N PHE A 153 1.43 1.14 15.09
CA PHE A 153 2.17 0.71 13.90
C PHE A 153 2.77 1.85 13.08
N LEU A 154 2.29 3.09 13.25
CA LEU A 154 2.79 4.28 12.56
C LEU A 154 3.48 5.28 13.48
N LYS A 155 3.45 5.12 14.81
CA LYS A 155 4.40 5.85 15.66
C LYS A 155 5.79 5.35 15.33
N ASP A 156 6.45 6.15 14.53
CA ASP A 156 7.88 6.12 14.31
C ASP A 156 8.59 6.08 15.68
N GLU A 157 9.31 5.00 15.96
CA GLU A 157 10.38 5.03 16.98
C GLU A 157 11.58 5.87 16.50
N SER A 158 11.54 6.42 15.28
CA SER A 158 12.69 7.04 14.61
C SER A 158 13.12 8.41 15.17
N TRP A 159 12.50 8.92 16.22
CA TRP A 159 13.05 10.06 16.98
C TRP A 159 13.86 9.63 18.21
N ALA A 160 13.83 8.36 18.62
CA ALA A 160 14.59 7.89 19.78
C ALA A 160 16.11 7.99 19.55
N ASP A 161 16.55 7.82 18.30
CA ASP A 161 17.94 8.00 17.84
C ASP A 161 18.14 9.33 17.09
N SER A 162 17.37 10.37 17.44
CA SER A 162 17.70 11.72 16.96
C SER A 162 19.17 11.99 17.31
N PRO A 163 20.07 12.25 16.34
CA PRO A 163 21.44 12.59 16.67
C PRO A 163 21.38 13.78 17.61
N LYS A 164 22.08 13.72 18.75
CA LYS A 164 22.23 14.87 19.64
C LYS A 164 22.83 16.00 18.80
N VAL A 165 22.00 16.90 18.31
CA VAL A 165 22.45 18.11 17.64
C VAL A 165 22.96 19.01 18.74
N GLU A 166 24.27 18.96 18.99
CA GLU A 166 24.93 19.97 19.80
C GLU A 166 24.92 21.27 19.01
N GLN A 167 24.00 22.17 19.38
CA GLN A 167 23.95 23.50 18.80
C GLN A 167 25.20 24.27 19.24
N HIS A 168 26.15 24.45 18.33
CA HIS A 168 27.33 25.28 18.60
C HIS A 168 26.90 26.72 18.88
N ARG A 169 27.59 27.35 19.84
CA ARG A 169 27.39 28.76 20.18
C ARG A 169 27.74 29.62 18.97
N LEU A 170 26.93 30.63 18.65
CA LEU A 170 27.10 31.49 17.46
C LEU A 170 28.51 32.11 17.35
N SER A 171 29.19 32.33 18.48
CA SER A 171 30.58 32.80 18.55
C SER A 171 31.59 31.86 17.87
N SER A 172 31.29 30.57 17.73
CA SER A 172 32.17 29.59 17.09
C SER A 172 32.32 29.81 15.58
N TYR A 173 31.36 30.50 14.94
CA TYR A 173 31.43 30.87 13.52
C TYR A 173 32.30 32.09 13.25
N GLN A 174 32.59 32.93 14.26
CA GLN A 174 33.48 34.09 14.08
C GLN A 174 34.91 33.67 13.72
N GLN A 175 35.39 32.54 14.25
CA GLN A 175 36.73 32.02 13.95
C GLN A 175 36.88 31.56 12.49
N ILE A 176 35.79 31.15 11.83
CA ILE A 176 35.82 30.74 10.41
C ILE A 176 35.92 31.97 9.49
N LEU A 177 35.41 33.13 9.94
CA LEU A 177 35.43 34.38 9.17
C LEU A 177 36.76 35.14 9.29
N GLU A 178 37.53 34.92 10.36
CA GLU A 178 38.81 35.62 10.59
C GLU A 178 40.00 35.01 9.84
N GLY A 179 39.83 33.86 9.18
CA GLY A 179 40.88 33.16 8.43
C GLY A 179 41.06 33.60 6.97
N VAL A 180 40.34 34.61 6.49
CA VAL A 180 40.51 35.15 5.13
C VAL A 180 41.28 36.48 5.20
N LYS A 181 42.61 36.39 5.27
CA LYS A 181 43.53 37.47 4.91
C LYS A 181 44.69 36.91 4.11
#